data_AF-A0A2A5G684-F1
#
_entry.id   AF-A0A2A5G684-F1
#
_cell.length_a   1.000
_cell.length_b   1.000
_cell.length_c   1.000
_cell.angle_alpha   90.00
_cell.angle_beta   90.00
_cell.angle_gamma   90.00
#
_symmetry.space_group_name_H-M   'P 1'
#
loop_
_entity.id
_entity.type
_entity.pdbx_description
1 polymer ?
#
loop_
_entity_poly.entity_id
_entity_poly.type
_entity_poly.pdbx_seq_one_letter_code
_entity_poly.pdbx_strand_id
1 'polypeptide(L)'
;MTEADIINEIITLAKSQGISQGELATRAGIRQETLSRARKNSTLRFSTVQQLAQIVGLSCKLVPDNPVADKVQEGTLFPTPGDG
;
A
#
# COMPACT_ATOMS: atom_id res chain seq x y z
N MET A 1 1.06 -2.06 -13.57
CA MET A 1 1.29 -2.50 -12.17
C MET A 1 0.70 -3.90 -12.02
N THR A 2 1.48 -4.89 -11.58
CA THR A 2 0.98 -6.26 -11.32
C THR A 2 0.82 -6.46 -9.80
N GLU A 3 0.11 -7.50 -9.36
CA GLU A 3 -0.02 -7.81 -7.92
C GLU A 3 1.33 -7.97 -7.22
N ALA A 4 2.29 -8.60 -7.89
CA ALA A 4 3.65 -8.78 -7.37
C ALA A 4 4.36 -7.44 -7.13
N ASP A 5 4.09 -6.44 -7.97
CA ASP A 5 4.67 -5.10 -7.89
C ASP A 5 4.19 -4.37 -6.62
N ILE A 6 2.88 -4.41 -6.36
CA ILE A 6 2.25 -3.83 -5.16
C ILE A 6 2.83 -4.47 -3.89
N ILE A 7 2.93 -5.80 -3.86
CA ILE A 7 3.50 -6.54 -2.72
C ILE A 7 4.96 -6.13 -2.50
N ASN A 8 5.72 -5.95 -3.57
CA ASN A 8 7.12 -5.57 -3.49
C ASN A 8 7.30 -4.15 -2.95
N GLU A 9 6.42 -3.23 -3.35
CA GLU A 9 6.39 -1.85 -2.86
C GLU A 9 6.11 -1.81 -1.35
N ILE A 10 5.10 -2.56 -0.90
CA ILE A 10 4.77 -2.70 0.53
C ILE A 10 5.95 -3.27 1.32
N ILE A 11 6.63 -4.31 0.80
CA ILE A 11 7.81 -4.90 1.47
C ILE A 11 8.97 -3.90 1.53
N THR A 12 9.14 -3.08 0.50
CA THR A 12 10.20 -2.07 0.43
C THR A 12 9.95 -0.95 1.46
N LEU A 13 8.69 -0.49 1.57
CA LEU A 13 8.28 0.47 2.59
C LEU A 13 8.41 -0.10 4.01
N ALA A 14 7.99 -1.35 4.22
CA ALA A 14 8.18 -2.05 5.49
C ALA A 14 9.66 -2.05 5.89
N LYS A 15 10.57 -2.42 4.97
CA LYS A 15 12.01 -2.40 5.21
C LYS A 15 12.53 -1.01 5.54
N SER A 16 12.05 0.03 4.85
CA SER A 16 12.41 1.42 5.13
C SER A 16 12.01 1.85 6.56
N GLN A 17 10.92 1.28 7.08
CA GLN A 17 10.44 1.49 8.44
C GLN A 17 11.08 0.54 9.48
N GLY A 18 12.07 -0.26 9.09
CA GLY A 18 12.71 -1.24 9.97
C GLY A 18 11.88 -2.51 10.21
N ILE A 19 10.78 -2.69 9.49
CA ILE A 19 9.92 -3.87 9.59
C ILE A 19 10.46 -4.96 8.66
N SER A 20 10.87 -6.07 9.26
CA SER A 20 11.31 -7.25 8.50
C SER A 20 10.13 -7.95 7.83
N GLN A 21 10.39 -8.64 6.72
CA GLN A 21 9.38 -9.39 5.97
C GLN A 21 8.61 -10.42 6.85
N GLY A 22 9.30 -11.06 7.79
CA GLY A 22 8.69 -11.98 8.75
C GLY A 22 7.78 -11.26 9.74
N GLU A 23 8.18 -10.07 10.20
CA GLU A 23 7.39 -9.29 11.15
C GLU A 23 6.17 -8.65 10.48
N LEU A 24 6.32 -8.19 9.23
CA LEU A 24 5.22 -7.75 8.38
C LEU A 24 4.19 -8.88 8.18
N ALA A 25 4.65 -10.10 7.87
CA ALA A 25 3.79 -11.26 7.72
C ALA A 25 3.06 -11.60 9.03
N THR A 26 3.78 -11.63 10.16
CA THR A 26 3.21 -11.85 11.49
C THR A 26 2.17 -10.80 11.86
N ARG A 27 2.45 -9.51 11.62
CA ARG A 27 1.50 -8.42 11.86
C ARG A 27 0.28 -8.51 10.96
N ALA A 28 0.43 -9.02 9.74
CA ALA A 28 -0.68 -9.26 8.83
C ALA A 28 -1.45 -10.57 9.13
N GLY A 29 -1.03 -11.34 10.14
CA GLY A 29 -1.66 -12.60 10.52
C GLY A 29 -1.42 -13.73 9.52
N ILE A 30 -0.36 -13.64 8.70
CA ILE A 30 0.00 -14.66 7.71
C ILE A 30 1.38 -15.27 8.01
N ARG A 31 1.65 -16.43 7.42
CA ARG A 31 3.00 -17.01 7.48
C ARG A 31 3.93 -16.28 6.51
N GLN A 32 5.19 -16.09 6.92
CA GLN A 32 6.24 -15.53 6.04
C GLN A 32 6.35 -16.29 4.72
N GLU A 33 6.14 -17.60 4.75
CA GLU A 33 6.16 -18.45 3.55
C GLU A 33 5.02 -18.14 2.57
N THR A 34 3.84 -17.78 3.10
CA THR A 34 2.71 -17.29 2.29
C THR A 34 3.08 -16.00 1.57
N LEU A 35 3.73 -15.07 2.26
CA LEU A 35 4.20 -13.82 1.66
C LEU A 35 5.28 -14.07 0.59
N SER A 36 6.21 -15.00 0.85
CA SER A 36 7.28 -15.35 -0.09
C SER A 36 6.75 -16.01 -1.36
N ARG A 37 5.75 -16.90 -1.22
CA ARG A 37 5.03 -17.51 -2.36
C ARG A 37 4.24 -16.48 -3.15
N ALA A 38 3.57 -15.57 -2.45
CA ALA A 38 2.80 -14.49 -3.07
C ALA A 38 3.64 -13.60 -3.98
N ARG A 39 4.86 -13.28 -3.55
CA ARG A 39 5.81 -12.50 -4.32
C ARG A 39 6.27 -13.21 -5.61
N LYS A 40 6.20 -14.55 -5.64
CA LYS A 40 6.59 -15.34 -6.81
C LYS A 40 5.46 -15.51 -7.82
N ASN A 41 4.34 -16.12 -7.46
CA ASN A 41 3.26 -16.48 -8.41
C ASN A 41 2.02 -17.02 -7.67
N SER A 42 1.73 -16.56 -6.45
CA SER A 42 0.53 -17.00 -5.72
C SER A 42 -0.41 -15.84 -5.47
N THR A 43 -1.67 -16.03 -5.89
CA THR A 43 -2.78 -15.14 -5.59
C THR A 43 -2.91 -14.99 -4.07
N LEU A 44 -2.54 -13.82 -3.55
CA LEU A 44 -2.93 -13.42 -2.19
C LEU A 44 -4.37 -12.97 -2.21
N ARG A 45 -5.07 -13.19 -1.10
CA ARG A 45 -6.36 -12.51 -0.92
C ARG A 45 -6.10 -11.02 -0.84
N PHE A 46 -6.97 -10.24 -1.49
CA PHE A 46 -6.95 -8.79 -1.41
C PHE A 46 -6.94 -8.29 0.05
N SER A 47 -7.71 -8.92 0.95
CA SER A 47 -7.70 -8.59 2.38
C SER A 47 -6.32 -8.69 3.01
N THR A 48 -5.48 -9.65 2.59
CA THR A 48 -4.11 -9.76 3.09
C THR A 48 -3.23 -8.64 2.58
N VAL A 49 -3.34 -8.29 1.29
CA VAL A 49 -2.62 -7.14 0.71
C VAL A 49 -3.01 -5.85 1.41
N GLN A 50 -4.30 -5.67 1.70
CA GLN A 50 -4.81 -4.53 2.43
C GLN A 50 -4.25 -4.44 3.86
N GLN A 51 -4.19 -5.57 4.58
CA GLN A 51 -3.56 -5.65 5.90
C GLN A 51 -2.08 -5.28 5.85
N LEU A 52 -1.33 -5.83 4.89
CA LEU A 52 0.09 -5.53 4.69
C LEU A 52 0.30 -4.03 4.42
N ALA A 53 -0.53 -3.44 3.55
CA ALA A 53 -0.52 -2.01 3.27
C ALA A 53 -0.80 -1.19 4.55
N GLN A 54 -1.81 -1.54 5.33
CA GLN A 54 -2.14 -0.82 6.57
C GLN A 54 -0.98 -0.85 7.59
N ILE A 55 -0.26 -1.96 7.70
CA ILE A 55 0.89 -2.09 8.63
C ILE A 55 2.02 -1.12 8.26
N VAL A 56 2.20 -0.84 6.98
CA VAL A 56 3.22 0.11 6.49
C VAL A 56 2.67 1.54 6.34
N GLY A 57 1.44 1.81 6.76
CA GLY A 57 0.80 3.13 6.67
C GLY A 57 0.20 3.46 5.30
N LEU A 58 0.03 2.46 4.43
CA LEU A 58 -0.64 2.60 3.13
C LEU A 58 -2.13 2.22 3.23
N SER A 59 -2.94 2.80 2.34
CA SER A 59 -4.36 2.49 2.22
C SER A 59 -4.73 2.26 0.77
N CYS A 60 -5.47 1.21 0.47
CA CYS A 60 -6.04 0.99 -0.86
C CYS A 60 -7.32 1.82 -1.00
N LYS A 61 -7.37 2.74 -1.97
CA LYS A 61 -8.59 3.45 -2.37
C LYS A 61 -8.95 3.08 -3.81
N LEU A 62 -10.25 2.85 -4.07
CA LEU A 62 -10.75 2.80 -5.43
C LEU A 62 -10.96 4.24 -5.90
N VAL A 63 -10.31 4.61 -6.99
CA VAL A 63 -10.49 5.90 -7.65
C VAL A 63 -11.19 5.68 -8.99
N PRO A 64 -12.04 6.62 -9.44
CA PRO A 64 -12.62 6.54 -10.76
C PRO A 64 -11.52 6.55 -11.82
N ASP A 65 -11.61 5.63 -12.79
CA ASP A 65 -10.77 5.61 -13.99
C ASP A 65 -11.22 6.71 -14.98
N ASN A 66 -11.27 7.95 -14.49
CA ASN A 66 -11.67 9.10 -15.26
C ASN A 66 -10.59 10.18 -15.13
N PRO A 67 -9.91 10.57 -16.23
CA PRO A 67 -8.72 11.44 -16.20
C PRO A 67 -9.00 12.88 -15.73
N VAL A 68 -10.25 13.20 -15.38
CA VAL A 68 -10.68 14.54 -14.95
C VAL A 68 -10.64 14.69 -13.41
N ALA A 69 -10.73 13.60 -12.65
CA ALA A 69 -10.81 13.64 -11.18
C ALA A 69 -9.44 13.86 -10.50
N ASP A 70 -8.34 13.55 -11.19
CA ASP A 70 -6.97 13.64 -10.66
C ASP A 70 -6.56 15.08 -10.33
N LYS A 71 -7.08 16.07 -11.09
CA LYS A 71 -6.79 17.50 -10.90
C LYS A 71 -7.40 18.13 -9.64
N VAL A 72 -8.36 17.48 -9.01
CA VAL A 72 -9.05 18.05 -7.82
C VAL A 72 -8.30 17.68 -6.53
N GLN A 73 -7.48 16.62 -6.56
CA GLN A 73 -6.86 16.05 -5.37
C GLN A 73 -5.47 16.65 -5.04
N GLU A 74 -4.88 17.43 -5.95
CA GLU A 74 -3.61 18.17 -5.77
C GLU A 74 -3.69 19.40 -4.82
N GLY A 75 -4.75 19.50 -4.00
CA GLY A 75 -4.70 20.31 -2.78
C GLY A 75 -4.46 21.82 -2.96
N THR A 76 -4.83 22.45 -4.07
CA THR A 76 -4.77 23.92 -4.21
C THR A 76 -6.09 24.63 -3.90
N LEU A 77 -7.12 23.91 -3.43
CA LEU A 77 -8.48 24.46 -3.28
C LEU A 77 -8.69 25.39 -2.08
N PHE A 78 -7.76 25.46 -1.13
CA PHE A 78 -7.85 26.39 -0.01
C PHE A 78 -6.59 27.25 0.06
N PRO A 79 -6.61 28.53 -0.38
CA PRO A 79 -5.64 29.48 0.10
C PRO A 79 -5.77 29.54 1.63
N THR A 80 -4.67 29.38 2.35
CA THR A 80 -4.58 29.70 3.77
C THR A 80 -5.06 31.15 3.95
N PRO A 81 -6.11 31.42 4.74
CA PRO A 81 -6.51 32.80 5.03
C PRO A 81 -5.49 33.35 6.04
N GLY A 82 -4.46 34.01 5.55
CA GLY A 82 -3.42 34.58 6.40
C GLY A 82 -2.13 34.92 5.67
N ASP A 83 -2.20 35.81 4.68
CA ASP A 83 -1.12 36.79 4.43
C ASP A 83 -1.81 38.06 3.94
N GLY A 84 -1.63 39.15 4.69
CA GLY A 84 -2.38 40.40 4.56
C GLY A 84 -1.84 41.36 3.52
#